data_AF-A0A522QQZ7-F1
#
_entry.id   AF-A0A522QQZ7-F1
#
_cell.length_a   1.000
_cell.length_b   1.000
_cell.length_c   1.000
_cell.angle_alpha   90.00
_cell.angle_beta   90.00
_cell.angle_gamma   90.00
#
_symmetry.space_group_name_H-M   'P 1'
#
loop_
_entity.id
_entity.type
_entity.pdbx_description
1 polymer ?
#
loop_
_entity_poly.entity_id
_entity_poly.type
_entity_poly.pdbx_seq_one_letter_code
_entity_poly.pdbx_strand_id
1 'polypeptide(L)'
;MAVPLADDTDRTLVAALGADGRATLKTLAGLTGLSVSAVQARVRRLEADGVITGYRALVDPEALGLPMAAFIAVTPLDPEHEYDIPERLAELSEIEECHSVAGEDSFL
;
A
#
# COMPACT_ATOMS: atom_id res chain seq x y z
N MET A 1 5.67 -12.84 4.37
CA MET A 1 4.50 -13.64 4.77
C MET A 1 3.51 -12.70 5.44
N ALA A 2 2.37 -12.40 4.81
CA ALA A 2 1.41 -11.43 5.35
C ALA A 2 0.81 -11.95 6.66
N VAL A 3 0.92 -11.19 7.75
CA VAL A 3 0.27 -11.50 9.04
C VAL A 3 -1.18 -11.08 8.92
N PRO A 4 -2.16 -12.00 8.90
CA PRO A 4 -3.55 -11.62 8.81
C PRO A 4 -3.97 -10.86 10.08
N LEU A 5 -4.67 -9.74 9.89
CA LEU A 5 -5.28 -8.99 10.99
C LEU A 5 -6.30 -9.88 11.72
N ALA A 6 -5.96 -10.36 12.91
CA ALA A 6 -6.80 -11.28 13.67
C ALA A 6 -7.93 -10.57 14.44
N ASP A 7 -7.84 -9.26 14.63
CA ASP A 7 -8.76 -8.46 15.45
C ASP A 7 -9.62 -7.53 14.57
N ASP A 8 -10.94 -7.61 14.72
CA ASP A 8 -11.92 -6.76 14.02
C ASP A 8 -11.72 -5.26 14.31
N THR A 9 -11.24 -4.93 15.50
CA THR A 9 -10.88 -3.56 15.87
C THR A 9 -9.73 -3.04 15.01
N ASP A 10 -8.69 -3.86 14.83
CA ASP A 10 -7.53 -3.46 14.04
C ASP A 10 -7.90 -3.33 12.56
N ARG A 11 -8.79 -4.21 12.05
CA ARG A 11 -9.38 -4.06 10.71
C ARG A 11 -10.12 -2.75 10.56
N THR A 12 -10.90 -2.36 11.57
CA THR A 12 -11.62 -1.08 11.59
C THR A 12 -10.66 0.10 11.58
N LEU A 13 -9.59 0.05 12.38
CA LEU A 13 -8.56 1.09 12.43
C LEU A 13 -7.83 1.23 11.09
N VAL A 14 -7.40 0.11 10.49
CA VAL A 14 -6.71 0.11 9.19
C VAL A 14 -7.64 0.61 8.08
N ALA A 15 -8.90 0.20 8.07
CA ALA A 15 -9.88 0.70 7.10
C ALA A 15 -10.10 2.22 7.25
N ALA A 16 -10.25 2.71 8.49
CA ALA A 16 -10.45 4.13 8.76
C ALA A 16 -9.22 4.97 8.37
N LEU A 17 -8.02 4.51 8.70
CA LEU A 17 -6.77 5.19 8.32
C LEU A 17 -6.45 5.07 6.83
N GLY A 18 -6.88 3.99 6.17
CA GLY A 18 -6.79 3.84 4.71
C GLY A 18 -7.69 4.83 3.97
N ALA A 19 -8.85 5.16 4.54
CA ALA A 19 -9.74 6.18 4.00
C ALA A 19 -9.28 7.61 4.33
N ASP A 20 -8.84 7.86 5.57
CA ASP A 20 -8.29 9.14 6.02
C ASP A 20 -7.06 8.93 6.91
N GLY A 21 -5.88 9.00 6.31
CA GLY A 21 -4.60 8.89 7.02
C GLY A 21 -4.36 10.01 8.03
N ARG A 22 -5.18 11.07 8.05
CA ARG A 22 -5.12 12.18 9.01
C ARG A 22 -6.18 12.07 10.11
N ALA A 23 -6.96 10.98 10.14
CA ALA A 23 -7.98 10.76 11.15
C ALA A 23 -7.38 10.86 12.56
N THR A 24 -8.00 11.68 13.40
CA THR A 24 -7.50 11.87 14.77
C THR A 24 -7.75 10.63 15.62
N LEU A 25 -6.92 10.40 16.65
CA LEU A 25 -7.14 9.32 17.62
C LEU A 25 -8.52 9.40 18.28
N LYS A 26 -9.08 10.60 18.43
CA LYS A 26 -10.44 10.80 18.95
C LYS A 26 -11.51 10.28 17.99
N THR A 27 -11.36 10.55 16.70
CA THR A 27 -12.26 10.03 15.65
C THR A 27 -12.21 8.50 15.61
N LEU A 28 -11.00 7.94 15.61
CA LEU A 28 -10.79 6.48 15.61
C LEU A 28 -11.33 5.81 16.89
N ALA A 29 -11.21 6.47 18.05
CA ALA A 29 -11.81 6.01 19.29
C ALA A 29 -13.34 5.97 19.22
N GLY A 30 -13.95 6.99 18.60
CA GLY A 30 -15.39 7.01 18.34
C GLY A 30 -15.86 5.86 17.44
N LEU A 31 -15.08 5.50 16.42
CA LEU A 31 -15.41 4.41 15.49
C LEU A 31 -15.26 3.01 16.12
N THR A 32 -14.28 2.84 17.02
CA THR A 32 -13.96 1.53 17.62
C THR A 32 -14.60 1.29 18.97
N GLY A 33 -15.15 2.33 19.61
CA GLY A 33 -15.67 2.27 20.99
C GLY A 33 -14.57 2.15 22.06
N LEU A 34 -13.30 2.26 21.67
CA LEU A 34 -12.16 2.21 22.59
C LEU A 34 -11.82 3.59 23.17
N SER A 35 -11.03 3.60 24.24
CA SER A 35 -10.41 4.84 24.72
C SER A 35 -9.36 5.33 23.72
N VAL A 36 -9.09 6.64 23.74
CA VAL A 36 -8.05 7.26 22.90
C VAL A 36 -6.67 6.63 23.13
N SER A 37 -6.33 6.29 24.38
CA SER A 37 -5.07 5.64 24.72
C SER A 37 -4.96 4.21 24.18
N ALA A 38 -6.06 3.44 24.19
CA ALA A 38 -6.11 2.10 23.63
C ALA A 38 -5.95 2.12 22.10
N VAL A 39 -6.62 3.07 21.42
CA VAL A 39 -6.43 3.29 19.97
C VAL A 39 -4.97 3.65 19.66
N GLN A 40 -4.37 4.57 20.42
CA GLN A 40 -2.99 4.98 20.21
C GLN A 40 -2.02 3.80 20.31
N ALA A 41 -2.20 2.92 21.30
CA ALA A 41 -1.38 1.73 21.47
C ALA A 41 -1.54 0.75 20.29
N ARG A 42 -2.77 0.57 19.79
CA ARG A 42 -3.06 -0.30 18.64
C ARG A 42 -2.47 0.25 17.34
N VAL A 43 -2.65 1.54 17.04
CA VAL A 43 -2.07 2.17 15.84
C VAL A 43 -0.53 2.04 15.85
N ARG A 44 0.12 2.34 16.98
CA ARG A 44 1.58 2.17 17.12
C ARG A 44 2.02 0.73 16.90
N ARG A 45 1.24 -0.25 17.37
CA ARG A 45 1.54 -1.66 17.13
C ARG A 45 1.38 -2.01 15.65
N LEU A 46 0.32 -1.55 15.00
CA LEU A 46 0.11 -1.78 13.56
C LEU A 46 1.22 -1.18 12.70
N GLU A 47 1.76 -0.02 13.09
CA GLU A 47 2.95 0.58 12.48
C GLU A 47 4.21 -0.24 12.76
N ALA A 48 4.45 -0.64 14.01
CA ALA A 48 5.63 -1.42 14.40
C ALA A 48 5.65 -2.83 13.78
N ASP A 49 4.48 -3.45 13.62
CA ASP A 49 4.30 -4.75 13.01
C ASP A 49 4.37 -4.67 11.46
N GLY A 50 4.51 -3.48 10.89
CA GLY A 50 4.58 -3.26 9.43
C GLY A 50 3.24 -3.45 8.71
N VAL A 51 2.12 -3.52 9.44
CA VAL A 51 0.78 -3.56 8.84
C VAL A 51 0.42 -2.21 8.24
N ILE A 52 0.74 -1.12 8.94
CA ILE A 52 0.73 0.24 8.40
C ILE A 52 2.16 0.55 7.95
N THR A 53 2.38 0.57 6.64
CA THR A 53 3.72 0.76 6.05
C THR A 53 4.10 2.23 5.89
N GLY A 54 3.13 3.14 5.97
CA GLY A 54 3.37 4.58 5.91
C GLY A 54 2.09 5.39 5.69
N TYR A 55 2.24 6.71 5.72
CA TYR A 55 1.19 7.67 5.43
C TYR A 55 1.64 8.56 4.28
N ARG A 56 0.80 8.69 3.25
CA ARG A 56 1.11 9.47 2.05
C ARG A 56 -0.06 10.36 1.66
N ALA A 57 0.25 11.49 1.03
CA ALA A 57 -0.78 12.30 0.37
C ALA A 57 -1.17 11.62 -0.94
N LEU A 58 -2.47 11.63 -1.26
CA LEU A 58 -2.94 11.36 -2.62
C LEU A 58 -2.90 12.68 -3.37
N VAL A 59 -2.10 12.74 -4.43
CA VAL A 59 -1.86 13.93 -5.24
C VAL A 59 -2.46 13.70 -6.61
N ASP A 60 -3.07 14.73 -7.17
CA ASP A 60 -3.57 14.70 -8.54
C ASP A 60 -2.39 14.63 -9.53
N PRO A 61 -2.27 13.54 -10.33
CA PRO A 61 -1.20 13.41 -11.31
C PRO A 61 -1.22 14.51 -12.39
N GLU A 62 -2.40 15.01 -12.76
CA GLU A 62 -2.52 16.05 -13.79
C GLU A 62 -1.87 17.36 -13.32
N ALA A 63 -2.03 17.69 -12.03
CA ALA A 63 -1.37 18.84 -11.40
C ALA A 63 0.16 18.72 -11.35
N LEU A 64 0.70 17.50 -11.48
CA LEU A 64 2.14 17.23 -11.57
C LEU A 64 2.65 17.16 -13.02
N GLY A 65 1.78 17.38 -14.00
CA GLY A 65 2.14 17.25 -15.42
C GLY A 65 2.28 15.79 -15.88
N LEU A 66 1.62 14.86 -15.19
CA LEU A 66 1.52 13.44 -15.54
C LEU A 66 0.11 13.15 -16.07
N PRO A 67 -0.19 13.48 -17.35
CA PRO A 67 -1.56 13.48 -17.88
C PRO A 67 -2.11 12.07 -18.17
N MET A 68 -1.31 11.03 -17.98
CA MET A 68 -1.65 9.67 -18.37
C MET A 68 -1.05 8.67 -17.38
N ALA A 69 -1.87 7.69 -17.01
CA ALA A 69 -1.42 6.45 -16.38
C ALA A 69 -1.55 5.32 -17.40
N ALA A 70 -0.62 4.37 -17.36
CA ALA A 70 -0.62 3.19 -18.21
C ALA A 70 -0.42 1.94 -17.36
N PHE A 71 -1.10 0.86 -17.74
CA PHE A 71 -0.82 -0.49 -17.27
C PHE A 71 -0.06 -1.21 -18.37
N ILE A 72 1.10 -1.78 -18.03
CA ILE A 72 2.02 -2.34 -19.02
C ILE A 72 2.25 -3.80 -18.67
N ALA A 73 1.71 -4.69 -19.49
CA ALA A 73 2.07 -6.10 -19.42
C ALA A 73 3.50 -6.31 -19.96
N VAL A 74 4.32 -7.00 -19.18
CA VAL A 74 5.72 -7.28 -19.55
C VAL A 74 5.94 -8.79 -19.60
N THR A 75 6.40 -9.25 -20.76
CA THR A 75 6.75 -10.65 -21.00
C THR A 75 8.20 -10.71 -21.48
N PRO A 76 9.08 -11.45 -20.79
CA PRO A 76 10.48 -11.57 -21.18
C PRO A 76 10.59 -12.23 -22.56
N LEU A 77 11.45 -11.67 -23.42
CA LEU A 77 11.81 -12.32 -24.69
C LEU A 77 12.66 -13.58 -24.45
N ASP A 78 13.46 -13.56 -23.39
CA ASP A 78 14.30 -14.67 -22.93
C ASP A 78 13.95 -14.97 -21.46
N PRO A 79 13.37 -16.14 -21.16
CA PRO A 79 12.97 -16.52 -19.80
C PRO A 79 14.11 -16.52 -18.78
N GLU A 80 15.37 -16.65 -19.22
CA GLU A 80 16.52 -16.59 -18.30
C GLU A 80 16.69 -15.21 -17.64
N HIS A 81 16.14 -14.17 -18.28
CA HIS A 81 16.15 -12.77 -17.83
C HIS A 81 14.80 -12.33 -17.24
N GLU A 82 13.99 -13.25 -16.74
CA GLU A 82 12.74 -12.88 -16.06
C GLU A 82 13.00 -12.26 -14.69
N TYR A 83 14.03 -12.74 -13.99
CA TYR A 83 14.31 -12.38 -12.59
C TYR A 83 14.95 -11.00 -12.42
N ASP A 84 15.62 -10.43 -13.44
CA ASP A 84 16.22 -9.09 -13.40
C ASP A 84 15.24 -7.98 -13.81
N ILE A 85 14.08 -8.32 -14.39
CA ILE A 85 13.08 -7.32 -14.82
C ILE A 85 12.69 -6.36 -13.68
N PRO A 86 12.31 -6.81 -12.46
CA PRO A 86 11.91 -5.89 -11.40
C PRO A 86 13.01 -4.91 -11.00
N GLU A 87 14.28 -5.38 -10.94
CA GLU A 87 15.41 -4.53 -10.58
C GLU A 87 15.65 -3.45 -11.64
N ARG A 88 15.54 -3.81 -12.93
CA ARG A 88 15.71 -2.88 -14.04
C ARG A 88 14.58 -1.87 -14.15
N LEU A 89 13.34 -2.28 -13.87
CA LEU A 89 12.19 -1.39 -13.88
C LEU A 89 12.19 -0.42 -12.68
N ALA A 90 12.72 -0.85 -11.53
CA ALA A 90 12.86 0.00 -10.35
C ALA A 90 13.79 1.22 -10.55
N GLU A 91 14.65 1.21 -11.57
CA GLU A 91 15.49 2.36 -11.95
C GLU A 91 14.69 3.47 -12.67
N LEU A 92 13.49 3.16 -13.16
CA LEU A 92 12.64 4.10 -13.89
C LEU A 92 11.66 4.77 -12.93
N SER A 93 11.84 6.07 -12.70
CA SER A 93 11.01 6.87 -11.78
C SER A 93 9.52 6.93 -12.15
N GLU A 94 9.21 6.67 -13.42
CA GLU A 94 7.86 6.66 -13.99
C GLU A 94 7.09 5.39 -13.65
N ILE A 95 7.76 4.34 -13.16
CA ILE A 95 7.13 3.08 -12.73
C ILE A 95 6.83 3.18 -11.23
N GLU A 96 5.56 3.31 -10.89
CA GLU A 96 5.13 3.39 -9.50
C GLU A 96 5.11 2.01 -8.81
N GLU A 97 4.70 0.97 -9.54
CA GLU A 97 4.57 -0.39 -9.03
C GLU A 97 4.90 -1.42 -10.12
N CYS A 98 5.36 -2.61 -9.72
CA CYS A 98 5.61 -3.75 -10.59
C CYS A 98 5.26 -5.02 -9.83
N HIS A 99 4.36 -5.82 -10.39
CA HIS A 99 3.82 -7.01 -9.75
C HIS A 99 4.02 -8.23 -10.65
N SER A 100 4.54 -9.32 -10.09
CA SER A 100 4.47 -10.60 -10.79
C SER A 100 3.02 -11.09 -10.80
N VAL A 101 2.52 -11.43 -11.98
CA VAL A 101 1.14 -11.87 -12.18
C VAL A 101 1.12 -13.32 -12.70
N ALA A 102 0.04 -14.04 -12.37
CA ALA A 102 -0.21 -15.33 -12.98
C ALA A 102 -0.91 -15.12 -14.33
N GLY A 103 -0.44 -15.78 -15.39
CA GLY A 103 -1.04 -15.64 -16.72
C GLY A 103 -0.04 -15.90 -17.83
N GLU A 104 -0.36 -15.38 -19.02
CA GLU A 104 0.56 -15.38 -20.17
C GLU A 104 1.66 -14.31 -20.01
N ASP A 105 1.34 -13.21 -19.34
CA ASP A 105 2.28 -12.15 -18.99
C ASP A 105 2.97 -12.47 -17.65
N SER A 106 4.24 -12.09 -17.54
CA SER A 106 5.04 -12.33 -16.33
C SER A 106 4.85 -11.23 -15.28
N PHE A 107 4.74 -9.96 -15.72
CA PHE A 107 4.61 -8.80 -14.85
C PHE A 107 3.57 -7.80 -15.36
N LEU A 108 3.00 -7.04 -14.41
CA LEU A 108 2.10 -5.90 -14.63
C LEU A 108 2.51 -4.70 -13.78
#